data_AF-A0A835HSE8-F1
#
_entry.id   AF-A0A835HSE8-F1
#
_cell.length_a   1.000
_cell.length_b   1.000
_cell.length_c   1.000
_cell.angle_alpha   90.00
_cell.angle_beta   90.00
_cell.angle_gamma   90.00
#
_symmetry.space_group_name_H-M   'P 1'
#
loop_
_entity.id
_entity.type
_entity.pdbx_description
1 polymer ?
#
loop_
_entity_poly.entity_id
_entity_poly.type
_entity_poly.pdbx_seq_one_letter_code
_entity_poly.pdbx_strand_id
1 'polypeptide(L)'
;MHASEKEKDKASKARLLEVQKELNDILDKLQPLKMKYLKEKEIIDEIRRLKQKREELLIVVQEAERRFNLARVADLKYGAIQEVEAAIARLENSANEEDMMLPETVRPDQIAEVMSRFTGILVTRLGQNEKVRLIGLGERLHKRVVGQNQ
;
A
#
# COMPACT_ATOMS: atom_id res chain seq x y z
N MET A 1 -35.10 21.43 -46.17
CA MET A 1 -34.60 20.32 -45.33
C MET A 1 -33.18 20.60 -44.78
N HIS A 2 -32.91 21.76 -44.16
CA HIS A 2 -31.53 22.10 -43.70
C HIS A 2 -31.43 22.79 -42.32
N ALA A 3 -32.51 22.87 -41.54
CA ALA A 3 -32.48 23.51 -40.22
C ALA A 3 -31.88 22.59 -39.13
N SER A 4 -32.18 21.29 -39.17
CA SER A 4 -31.80 20.35 -38.09
C SER A 4 -30.30 19.99 -38.07
N GLU A 5 -29.62 20.00 -39.23
CA GLU A 5 -28.16 19.73 -39.28
C GLU A 5 -27.33 20.88 -38.71
N LYS A 6 -27.72 22.14 -38.97
CA LYS A 6 -27.04 23.33 -38.41
C LYS A 6 -27.27 23.51 -36.91
N GLU A 7 -28.45 23.13 -36.40
CA GLU A 7 -28.71 23.10 -34.95
C GLU A 7 -27.88 22.03 -34.25
N LYS A 8 -27.78 20.82 -34.82
CA LYS A 8 -26.91 19.75 -34.30
C LYS A 8 -25.46 20.18 -34.27
N ASP A 9 -24.97 20.91 -35.27
CA ASP A 9 -23.57 21.33 -35.34
C ASP A 9 -23.25 22.42 -34.29
N LYS A 10 -24.16 23.37 -34.05
CA LYS A 10 -24.03 24.35 -32.94
C LYS A 10 -24.13 23.71 -31.56
N ALA A 11 -25.12 22.84 -31.34
CA ALA A 11 -25.30 22.14 -30.06
C ALA A 11 -24.16 21.14 -29.78
N SER A 12 -23.59 20.53 -30.82
CA SER A 12 -22.43 19.63 -30.67
C SER A 12 -21.15 20.40 -30.39
N LYS A 13 -20.93 21.56 -31.03
CA LYS A 13 -19.81 22.46 -30.68
C LYS A 13 -19.91 23.00 -29.25
N ALA A 14 -21.11 23.34 -28.78
CA ALA A 14 -21.35 23.76 -27.40
C ALA A 14 -21.03 22.63 -26.39
N ARG A 15 -21.52 21.41 -26.64
CA ARG A 15 -21.20 20.23 -25.82
C ARG A 15 -19.70 19.91 -25.83
N LEU A 16 -19.04 20.05 -26.97
CA LEU A 16 -17.60 19.81 -27.08
C LEU A 16 -16.81 20.81 -26.24
N LEU A 17 -17.19 22.09 -26.26
CA LEU A 17 -16.60 23.12 -25.39
C LEU A 17 -16.81 22.84 -23.90
N GLU A 18 -17.99 22.34 -23.53
CA GLU A 18 -18.32 21.98 -22.14
C GLU A 18 -17.48 20.78 -21.67
N VAL A 19 -17.42 19.71 -22.45
CA VAL A 19 -16.57 18.54 -22.16
C VAL A 19 -15.09 18.92 -22.13
N GLN A 20 -14.63 19.84 -22.99
CA GLN A 20 -13.25 20.31 -22.98
C GLN A 20 -12.93 21.09 -21.69
N LYS A 21 -13.88 21.87 -21.18
CA LYS A 21 -13.74 22.55 -19.89
C LYS A 21 -13.70 21.56 -18.74
N GLU A 22 -14.63 20.61 -18.70
CA GLU A 22 -14.63 19.55 -17.68
C GLU A 22 -13.34 18.74 -17.69
N LEU A 23 -12.81 18.41 -18.88
CA LEU A 23 -11.54 17.71 -19.02
C LEU A 23 -10.39 18.52 -18.43
N ASN A 24 -10.31 19.82 -18.73
CA ASN A 24 -9.27 20.68 -18.18
C ASN A 24 -9.39 20.81 -16.65
N ASP A 25 -10.61 20.98 -16.13
CA ASP A 25 -10.84 21.03 -14.68
C ASP A 25 -10.41 19.72 -13.97
N ILE A 26 -10.61 18.57 -14.62
CA ILE A 26 -10.15 17.27 -14.11
C ILE A 26 -8.62 17.17 -14.18
N LEU A 27 -8.02 17.61 -15.28
CA LEU A 27 -6.56 17.59 -15.45
C LEU A 27 -5.87 18.48 -14.42
N ASP A 28 -6.42 19.66 -14.15
CA ASP A 28 -5.91 20.61 -13.15
C ASP A 28 -5.99 20.02 -11.73
N LYS A 29 -7.04 19.25 -11.43
CA LYS A 29 -7.15 18.51 -10.16
C LYS A 29 -6.22 17.30 -10.09
N LEU A 30 -5.96 16.65 -11.23
CA LEU A 30 -5.14 15.44 -11.30
C LEU A 30 -3.63 15.74 -11.24
N GLN A 31 -3.19 16.86 -11.79
CA GLN A 31 -1.79 17.25 -11.77
C GLN A 31 -1.16 17.27 -10.36
N PRO A 32 -1.73 17.94 -9.33
CA PRO A 32 -1.15 17.95 -7.99
C PRO A 32 -1.13 16.57 -7.35
N LEU A 33 -2.18 15.75 -7.57
CA LEU A 33 -2.24 14.37 -7.07
C LEU A 33 -1.15 13.51 -7.69
N LYS A 34 -0.94 13.63 -9.01
CA LYS A 34 0.11 12.92 -9.74
C LYS A 34 1.50 13.34 -9.27
N MET A 35 1.72 14.63 -9.03
CA MET A 35 2.99 15.13 -8.49
C MET A 35 3.26 14.58 -7.07
N LYS A 36 2.24 14.58 -6.21
CA LYS A 36 2.33 13.98 -4.87
C LYS A 36 2.68 12.50 -4.96
N TYR A 37 1.96 11.73 -5.79
CA TYR A 37 2.22 10.32 -6.04
C TYR A 37 3.64 10.04 -6.55
N LEU A 38 4.13 10.82 -7.52
CA LEU A 38 5.47 10.62 -8.07
C LEU A 38 6.55 10.85 -7.00
N LYS A 39 6.40 11.91 -6.19
CA LYS A 39 7.30 12.21 -5.09
C LYS A 39 7.31 11.11 -4.03
N GLU A 40 6.14 10.62 -3.65
CA GLU A 40 6.01 9.49 -2.71
C GLU A 40 6.67 8.23 -3.28
N LYS A 41 6.42 7.94 -4.56
CA LYS A 41 7.03 6.79 -5.23
C LYS A 41 8.55 6.88 -5.25
N GLU A 42 9.12 8.04 -5.52
CA GLU A 42 10.58 8.24 -5.51
C GLU A 42 11.18 7.93 -4.13
N ILE A 43 10.54 8.41 -3.06
CA ILE A 43 10.96 8.12 -1.68
C ILE A 43 10.91 6.62 -1.39
N ILE A 44 9.81 5.94 -1.76
CA ILE A 44 9.65 4.50 -1.58
C ILE A 44 10.71 3.72 -2.38
N ASP A 45 10.95 4.10 -3.63
CA ASP A 45 11.96 3.46 -4.47
C ASP A 45 13.38 3.67 -3.92
N GLU A 46 13.66 4.82 -3.31
CA GLU A 46 14.93 5.08 -2.62
C GLU A 46 15.09 4.24 -1.35
N ILE A 47 14.05 4.17 -0.51
CA ILE A 47 14.03 3.30 0.69
C ILE A 47 14.27 1.83 0.28
N ARG A 48 13.61 1.35 -0.78
CA ARG A 48 13.82 -0.01 -1.31
C ARG A 48 15.27 -0.25 -1.74
N ARG A 49 15.89 0.70 -2.45
CA ARG A 49 17.30 0.60 -2.85
C ARG A 49 18.22 0.54 -1.63
N LEU A 50 17.97 1.34 -0.60
CA LEU A 50 18.76 1.32 0.63
C LEU A 50 18.57 0.02 1.42
N LYS A 51 17.34 -0.50 1.52
CA LYS A 51 17.05 -1.80 2.12
C LYS A 51 17.78 -2.93 1.39
N GLN A 52 17.76 -2.93 0.06
CA GLN A 52 18.55 -3.87 -0.74
C GLN A 52 20.06 -3.72 -0.48
N LYS A 53 20.55 -2.48 -0.38
CA LYS A 53 21.97 -2.23 -0.11
C LYS A 53 22.39 -2.74 1.27
N ARG A 54 21.55 -2.56 2.28
CA ARG A 54 21.75 -3.12 3.62
C ARG A 54 21.87 -4.64 3.58
N GLU A 55 21.01 -5.29 2.79
CA GLU A 55 21.00 -6.74 2.64
C GLU A 55 22.26 -7.27 1.95
N GLU A 56 22.75 -6.58 0.92
CA GLU A 56 24.06 -6.86 0.31
C GLU A 56 25.19 -6.74 1.35
N LEU A 57 25.20 -5.67 2.16
CA LEU A 57 26.22 -5.48 3.19
C LEU A 57 26.18 -6.57 4.26
N LEU A 58 24.98 -7.02 4.65
CA LEU A 58 24.80 -8.13 5.58
C LEU A 58 25.39 -9.44 5.03
N ILE A 59 25.21 -9.72 3.74
CA ILE A 59 25.84 -10.88 3.09
C ILE A 59 27.37 -10.77 3.14
N VAL A 60 27.93 -9.60 2.84
CA VAL A 60 29.38 -9.37 2.91
C VAL A 60 29.91 -9.52 4.34
N VAL A 61 29.15 -9.08 5.35
CA VAL A 61 29.48 -9.30 6.76
C VAL A 61 29.52 -10.79 7.08
N GLN A 62 28.51 -11.56 6.69
CA GLN A 62 28.48 -13.00 6.91
C GLN A 62 29.66 -13.71 6.23
N GLU A 63 30.05 -13.28 5.03
CA GLU A 63 31.23 -13.82 4.34
C GLU A 63 32.53 -13.47 5.09
N ALA A 64 32.66 -12.24 5.59
CA ALA A 64 33.82 -11.80 6.36
C ALA A 64 33.92 -12.52 7.72
N GLU A 65 32.79 -12.79 8.38
CA GLU A 65 32.70 -13.59 9.61
C GLU A 65 33.17 -15.04 9.35
N ARG A 66 32.71 -15.67 8.27
CA ARG A 66 33.15 -17.02 7.86
C ARG A 66 34.66 -17.11 7.60
N ARG A 67 35.27 -16.01 7.13
CA ARG A 67 36.72 -15.90 6.90
C ARG A 67 37.50 -15.43 8.12
N PHE A 68 36.86 -15.27 9.28
CA PHE A 68 37.45 -14.73 10.51
C PHE A 68 38.11 -13.35 10.35
N ASN A 69 37.68 -12.55 9.37
CA ASN A 69 38.19 -11.19 9.18
C ASN A 69 37.41 -10.20 10.07
N LEU A 70 37.79 -10.14 11.34
CA LEU A 70 37.11 -9.34 12.35
C LEU A 70 37.21 -7.82 12.12
N ALA A 71 38.32 -7.34 11.55
CA ALA A 71 38.49 -5.93 11.22
C ALA A 71 37.44 -5.47 10.20
N ARG A 72 37.31 -6.23 9.10
CA ARG A 72 36.31 -5.94 8.05
C ARG A 72 34.87 -6.06 8.56
N VAL A 73 34.60 -6.98 9.48
CA VAL A 73 33.28 -7.09 10.12
C VAL A 73 32.96 -5.85 10.95
N ALA A 74 33.92 -5.35 11.74
CA ALA A 74 33.72 -4.14 12.52
C ALA A 74 33.48 -2.91 11.63
N ASP A 75 34.28 -2.73 10.57
CA ASP A 75 34.13 -1.63 9.62
C ASP A 75 32.75 -1.62 8.96
N LEU A 76 32.27 -2.80 8.54
CA LEU A 76 30.96 -2.93 7.90
C LEU A 76 29.81 -2.74 8.89
N LYS A 77 29.90 -3.31 10.09
CA LYS A 77 28.83 -3.21 11.12
C LYS A 77 28.70 -1.80 11.67
N TYR A 78 29.80 -1.15 12.01
CA TYR A 78 29.78 0.16 12.68
C TYR A 78 29.93 1.35 11.74
N GLY A 79 30.40 1.13 10.51
CA GLY A 79 30.41 2.15 9.46
C GLY A 79 29.22 1.97 8.53
N ALA A 80 29.45 1.21 7.45
CA ALA A 80 28.55 1.17 6.30
C ALA A 80 27.09 0.79 6.64
N ILE A 81 26.86 -0.22 7.49
CA ILE A 81 25.51 -0.65 7.84
C ILE A 81 24.79 0.42 8.68
N GLN A 82 25.47 1.02 9.65
CA GLN A 82 24.88 2.09 10.47
C GLN A 82 24.52 3.31 9.63
N GLU A 83 25.36 3.68 8.66
CA GLU A 83 25.07 4.78 7.74
C GLU A 83 23.82 4.51 6.89
N VAL A 84 23.69 3.28 6.34
CA VAL A 84 22.52 2.89 5.56
C VAL A 84 21.25 2.82 6.43
N GLU A 85 21.34 2.27 7.64
CA GLU A 85 20.21 2.23 8.58
C GLU A 85 19.77 3.65 9.00
N ALA A 86 20.71 4.56 9.25
CA ALA A 86 20.41 5.95 9.53
C ALA A 86 19.77 6.68 8.33
N ALA A 87 20.22 6.38 7.11
CA ALA A 87 19.62 6.94 5.89
C ALA A 87 18.17 6.45 5.68
N ILE A 88 17.91 5.15 5.90
CA ILE A 88 16.56 4.58 5.86
C ILE A 88 15.66 5.27 6.89
N ALA A 89 16.10 5.36 8.15
CA ALA A 89 15.33 5.99 9.22
C ALA A 89 15.03 7.47 8.94
N ARG A 90 15.95 8.20 8.32
CA ARG A 90 15.71 9.61 7.91
C ARG A 90 14.63 9.70 6.84
N LEU A 91 14.67 8.84 5.83
CA LEU A 91 13.68 8.83 4.75
C LEU A 91 12.30 8.40 5.27
N GLU A 92 12.24 7.36 6.10
CA GLU A 92 11.01 6.89 6.74
C GLU A 92 10.40 7.98 7.64
N ASN A 93 11.20 8.70 8.43
CA ASN A 93 10.70 9.82 9.24
C ASN A 93 10.28 11.04 8.42
N SER A 94 10.89 11.27 7.25
CA SER A 94 10.51 12.37 6.36
C SER A 94 9.19 12.09 5.63
N ALA A 95 8.86 10.81 5.46
CA ALA A 95 7.62 10.34 4.90
C ALA A 95 6.56 10.21 6.01
N ASN A 96 5.86 11.31 6.32
CA ASN A 96 4.75 11.25 7.27
C ASN A 96 3.70 10.21 6.82
N GLU A 97 3.54 9.13 7.58
CA GLU A 97 2.63 8.02 7.25
C GLU A 97 1.16 8.44 7.08
N GLU A 98 0.72 9.50 7.77
CA GLU A 98 -0.68 9.94 7.78
C GLU A 98 -1.13 10.63 6.49
N ASP A 99 -0.20 11.12 5.66
CA ASP A 99 -0.54 11.86 4.43
C ASP A 99 -0.07 11.14 3.14
N MET A 100 0.43 9.90 3.23
CA MET A 100 0.85 9.12 2.07
C MET A 100 -0.35 8.50 1.33
N MET A 101 -0.38 8.65 0.00
CA MET A 101 -1.32 7.92 -0.86
C MET A 101 -0.96 6.43 -0.96
N LEU A 102 0.31 6.09 -0.76
CA LEU A 102 0.86 4.74 -0.86
C LEU A 102 1.35 4.24 0.51
N PRO A 103 0.51 3.53 1.28
CA PRO A 103 0.99 2.86 2.49
C PRO A 103 1.90 1.68 2.12
N GLU A 104 3.17 1.71 2.56
CA GLU A 104 4.09 0.56 2.44
C GLU A 104 3.79 -0.53 3.49
N THR A 105 3.18 -0.15 4.62
CA THR A 105 2.84 -1.05 5.71
C THR A 105 1.62 -1.90 5.38
N VAL A 106 1.81 -3.22 5.32
CA VAL A 106 0.72 -4.17 5.15
C VAL A 106 -0.09 -4.25 6.45
N ARG A 107 -1.34 -3.79 6.40
CA ARG A 107 -2.24 -3.80 7.55
C ARG A 107 -3.05 -5.11 7.64
N PRO A 108 -3.49 -5.53 8.84
CA PRO A 108 -4.24 -6.78 9.02
C PRO A 108 -5.52 -6.90 8.19
N ASP A 109 -6.19 -5.78 7.92
CA ASP A 109 -7.36 -5.67 7.05
C ASP A 109 -7.03 -6.00 5.59
N GLN A 110 -5.89 -5.56 5.07
CA GLN A 110 -5.44 -5.89 3.71
C GLN A 110 -5.17 -7.39 3.56
N ILE A 111 -4.56 -8.02 4.58
CA ILE A 111 -4.36 -9.47 4.62
C ILE A 111 -5.71 -10.20 4.65
N ALA A 112 -6.64 -9.71 5.47
CA ALA A 112 -7.96 -10.30 5.60
C ALA A 112 -8.78 -10.19 4.30
N GLU A 113 -8.62 -9.12 3.52
CA GLU A 113 -9.23 -8.96 2.20
C GLU A 113 -8.72 -10.03 1.22
N VAL A 114 -7.40 -10.22 1.15
CA VAL A 114 -6.78 -11.25 0.29
C VAL A 114 -7.26 -12.65 0.68
N MET A 115 -7.27 -12.96 1.99
CA MET A 115 -7.78 -14.23 2.50
C MET A 115 -9.27 -14.41 2.24
N SER A 116 -10.07 -13.35 2.34
CA SER A 116 -11.49 -13.39 1.98
C SER A 116 -11.69 -13.70 0.49
N ARG A 117 -10.89 -13.10 -0.40
CA ARG A 117 -10.95 -13.39 -1.85
C ARG A 117 -10.54 -14.83 -2.16
N PHE A 118 -9.52 -15.35 -1.46
CA PHE A 118 -9.03 -16.70 -1.69
C PHE A 118 -9.93 -17.79 -1.11
N THR A 119 -10.47 -17.58 0.10
CA THR A 119 -11.24 -18.58 0.86
C THR A 119 -12.75 -18.41 0.76
N GLY A 120 -13.24 -17.27 0.28
CA GLY A 120 -14.67 -16.90 0.31
C GLY A 120 -15.20 -16.57 1.71
N ILE A 121 -14.34 -16.55 2.74
CA ILE A 121 -14.73 -16.23 4.13
C ILE A 121 -14.67 -14.72 4.31
N LEU A 122 -15.84 -14.10 4.55
CA LEU A 122 -15.95 -12.64 4.77
C LEU A 122 -14.93 -12.10 5.78
N VAL A 123 -14.37 -10.93 5.50
CA VAL A 123 -13.44 -10.18 6.36
C VAL A 123 -13.96 -10.01 7.80
N THR A 124 -15.27 -9.81 7.97
CA THR A 124 -15.92 -9.73 9.29
C THR A 124 -15.77 -10.99 10.14
N ARG A 125 -15.58 -12.15 9.51
CA ARG A 125 -15.33 -13.42 10.20
C ARG A 125 -13.85 -13.62 10.52
N LEU A 126 -12.94 -13.02 9.76
CA LEU A 126 -11.49 -13.08 9.99
C LEU A 126 -11.06 -12.13 11.12
N GLY A 127 -11.68 -10.96 11.23
CA GLY A 127 -11.41 -9.99 12.30
C GLY A 127 -12.10 -10.29 13.64
N GLN A 128 -12.97 -11.31 13.71
CA GLN A 128 -13.63 -11.68 14.97
C GLN A 128 -12.65 -12.38 15.91
N ASN A 129 -12.43 -11.77 17.07
CA ASN A 129 -11.61 -12.33 18.13
C ASN A 129 -12.17 -13.70 18.56
N GLU A 130 -11.33 -14.72 18.64
CA GLU A 130 -11.73 -16.12 18.83
C GLU A 130 -12.55 -16.31 20.12
N LYS A 131 -12.22 -15.54 21.16
CA LYS A 131 -12.98 -15.48 22.42
C LYS A 131 -14.46 -15.09 22.21
N VAL A 132 -14.73 -14.08 21.37
CA VAL A 132 -16.09 -13.64 21.05
C VAL A 132 -16.82 -14.69 20.19
N ARG A 133 -16.07 -15.42 19.35
CA ARG A 133 -16.61 -16.54 18.58
C ARG A 133 -16.99 -17.72 19.49
N LEU A 134 -16.24 -17.98 20.55
CA LEU A 134 -16.55 -19.06 21.49
C LEU A 134 -17.77 -18.73 22.36
N ILE A 135 -17.85 -17.49 22.89
CA ILE A 135 -18.98 -17.05 23.72
C ILE A 135 -20.32 -17.21 22.98
N GLY A 136 -20.37 -16.82 21.70
CA GLY A 136 -21.59 -16.94 20.88
C GLY A 136 -21.75 -18.26 20.14
N LEU A 137 -20.93 -19.28 20.41
CA LEU A 137 -20.94 -20.53 19.64
C LEU A 137 -22.22 -21.34 19.88
N GLY A 138 -22.65 -21.48 21.14
CA GLY A 138 -23.84 -22.25 21.50
C GLY A 138 -25.10 -21.73 20.81
N GLU A 139 -25.34 -20.41 20.88
CA GLU A 139 -26.48 -19.78 20.19
C GLU A 139 -26.43 -19.97 18.66
N ARG A 140 -25.23 -19.90 18.05
CA ARG A 140 -25.07 -20.10 16.61
C ARG A 140 -25.32 -21.55 16.19
N LEU A 141 -24.95 -22.52 17.03
CA LEU A 141 -25.20 -23.94 16.78
C LEU A 141 -26.70 -24.23 16.87
N HIS A 142 -27.39 -23.75 17.91
CA HIS A 142 -28.85 -23.91 18.04
C HIS A 142 -29.66 -23.27 16.90
N LYS A 143 -29.12 -22.25 16.23
CA LYS A 143 -29.75 -21.65 15.03
C LYS A 143 -29.66 -22.52 13.77
N ARG A 144 -28.69 -23.43 13.69
CA ARG A 144 -28.49 -24.33 12.53
C ARG A 144 -28.88 -25.77 12.82
N VAL A 145 -28.84 -26.19 14.08
CA VAL A 145 -29.13 -27.54 14.53
C VAL A 145 -30.43 -27.49 15.34
N VAL A 146 -31.47 -28.16 14.83
CA VAL A 146 -32.76 -28.28 15.51
C VAL A 146 -32.70 -29.52 16.41
N GLY A 147 -32.73 -29.33 17.73
CA GLY A 147 -32.55 -30.38 18.74
C GLY A 147 -31.13 -30.42 19.34
N GLN A 148 -30.92 -31.29 20.35
CA GLN A 148 -29.72 -31.38 21.23
C GLN A 148 -29.56 -30.24 22.25
N ASN A 149 -30.42 -30.20 23.27
CA ASN A 149 -30.28 -29.30 24.43
C ASN A 149 -29.62 -29.98 25.65
N GLN A 150 -28.89 -31.08 25.43
CA GLN A 150 -28.11 -31.80 26.45
C GLN A 150 -26.65 -31.87 26.02
#